data_AF-A0A6A4HXA3-F1
#
_entry.id   AF-A0A6A4HXA3-F1
#
_cell.length_a   1.000
_cell.length_b   1.000
_cell.length_c   1.000
_cell.angle_alpha   90.00
_cell.angle_beta   90.00
_cell.angle_gamma   90.00
#
_symmetry.space_group_name_H-M   'P 1'
#
loop_
_entity.id
_entity.type
_entity.pdbx_description
1 polymer ?
#
loop_
_entity_poly.entity_id
_entity_poly.type
_entity_poly.pdbx_seq_one_letter_code
_entity_poly.pdbx_strand_id
1 'polypeptide(L)'
;MTAHASQGQSLSPNATDLNTLSNHHAIYTACSRSWSADKTVILQSFDSSKLTHGASGQLCREYREIEILNDITQLRFEGKHPAEVSGSTRNVLIEYFLAWKGSDYIPTHIHDALRWTAKDPYKV
;
A
#
# COMPACT_ATOMS: atom_id res chain seq x y z
N MET A 1 -4.94 5.57 -24.70
CA MET A 1 -4.60 4.36 -23.90
C MET A 1 -5.37 4.45 -22.60
N THR A 2 -5.93 3.35 -22.08
CA THR A 2 -6.58 3.37 -20.75
C THR A 2 -5.52 3.35 -19.64
N ALA A 3 -5.85 3.81 -18.43
CA ALA A 3 -4.92 3.76 -17.30
C ALA A 3 -4.40 2.33 -17.05
N HIS A 4 -5.28 1.33 -17.13
CA HIS A 4 -4.92 -0.08 -17.00
C HIS A 4 -3.94 -0.55 -18.09
N ALA A 5 -4.21 -0.23 -19.36
CA ALA A 5 -3.33 -0.62 -20.47
C ALA A 5 -1.97 0.10 -20.43
N SER A 6 -1.89 1.25 -19.77
CA SER A 6 -0.63 1.97 -19.55
C SER A 6 0.20 1.41 -18.39
N GLN A 7 -0.30 0.38 -17.68
CA GLN A 7 0.42 -0.13 -16.52
C GLN A 7 1.81 -0.66 -16.88
N GLY A 8 2.86 -0.13 -16.22
CA GLY A 8 4.26 -0.49 -16.46
C GLY A 8 4.93 0.21 -17.65
N GLN A 9 4.23 1.09 -18.35
CA GLN A 9 4.78 1.85 -19.47
C GLN A 9 5.43 3.16 -19.02
N SER A 10 6.44 3.62 -19.76
CA SER A 10 7.03 4.95 -19.62
C SER A 10 6.68 5.80 -20.84
N LEU A 11 6.09 6.97 -20.63
CA LEU A 11 5.56 7.88 -21.64
C LEU A 11 6.21 9.27 -21.50
N SER A 12 6.63 9.86 -22.62
CA SER A 12 7.13 11.24 -22.68
C SER A 12 6.89 11.83 -24.08
N PRO A 13 6.01 12.84 -24.25
CA PRO A 13 5.17 13.45 -23.21
C PRO A 13 4.01 12.53 -22.79
N ASN A 14 3.60 12.61 -21.52
CA ASN A 14 2.45 11.91 -20.97
C ASN A 14 1.24 12.86 -20.90
N ALA A 15 0.39 12.84 -21.93
CA ALA A 15 -0.88 13.55 -21.91
C ALA A 15 -1.97 12.67 -21.27
N THR A 16 -2.52 13.11 -20.14
CA THR A 16 -3.51 12.34 -19.38
C THR A 16 -4.76 13.15 -19.07
N ASP A 17 -5.92 12.53 -19.22
CA ASP A 17 -7.21 13.08 -18.81
C ASP A 17 -7.66 12.39 -17.52
N LEU A 18 -7.41 13.07 -16.40
CA LEU A 18 -7.72 12.55 -15.07
C LEU A 18 -9.22 12.55 -14.76
N ASN A 19 -10.03 13.32 -15.50
CA ASN A 19 -11.47 13.41 -15.26
C ASN A 19 -12.19 12.08 -15.59
N THR A 20 -11.69 11.38 -16.60
CA THR A 20 -12.20 10.05 -17.03
C THR A 20 -11.89 8.93 -16.04
N LEU A 21 -11.02 9.16 -15.06
CA LEU A 21 -10.57 8.14 -14.11
C LEU A 21 -11.50 8.07 -12.89
N SER A 22 -11.72 6.84 -12.41
CA SER A 22 -12.73 6.56 -11.39
C SER A 22 -12.20 6.54 -9.96
N ASN A 23 -10.90 6.27 -9.75
CA ASN A 23 -10.32 6.09 -8.42
C ASN A 23 -8.86 6.56 -8.32
N HIS A 24 -8.36 6.67 -7.08
CA HIS A 24 -6.99 7.10 -6.79
C HIS A 24 -5.94 6.23 -7.49
N HIS A 25 -6.17 4.91 -7.60
CA HIS A 25 -5.21 3.98 -8.21
C HIS A 25 -5.06 4.22 -9.72
N ALA A 26 -6.16 4.48 -10.42
CA ALA A 26 -6.14 4.83 -11.83
C ALA A 26 -5.43 6.16 -12.06
N ILE A 27 -5.68 7.16 -11.22
CA ILE A 27 -5.01 8.47 -11.29
C ILE A 27 -3.50 8.32 -11.04
N TYR A 28 -3.12 7.59 -9.99
CA TYR A 28 -1.72 7.27 -9.70
C TYR A 28 -1.04 6.56 -10.88
N THR A 29 -1.71 5.55 -11.45
CA THR A 29 -1.20 4.79 -12.60
C THR A 29 -0.98 5.68 -13.81
N ALA A 30 -1.91 6.57 -14.11
CA ALA A 30 -1.83 7.48 -15.24
C ALA A 30 -0.72 8.54 -15.08
N CYS A 31 -0.56 9.08 -13.87
CA CYS A 31 0.48 10.09 -13.58
C CYS A 31 1.89 9.48 -13.56
N SER A 32 2.02 8.28 -12.98
CA SER A 32 3.30 7.57 -12.86
C SER A 32 3.82 6.94 -14.17
N ARG A 33 3.29 7.35 -15.33
CA ARG A 33 3.84 6.98 -16.65
C ARG A 33 4.89 7.96 -17.12
N SER A 34 4.90 9.17 -16.58
CA SER A 34 5.97 10.12 -16.88
C SER A 34 7.11 9.99 -15.89
N TRP A 35 8.32 10.26 -16.36
CA TRP A 35 9.49 10.39 -15.49
C TRP A 35 9.43 11.69 -14.67
N SER A 36 8.85 12.76 -15.22
CA SER A 36 8.86 14.08 -14.58
C SER A 36 7.54 14.84 -14.72
N ALA A 37 7.33 15.81 -13.83
CA ALA A 37 6.18 16.70 -13.87
C ALA A 37 6.14 17.54 -15.17
N ASP A 38 7.29 18.01 -15.65
CA ASP A 38 7.42 18.77 -16.90
C ASP A 38 6.95 17.97 -18.13
N LYS A 39 7.10 16.64 -18.09
CA LYS A 39 6.65 15.74 -19.16
C LYS A 39 5.24 15.20 -18.92
N THR A 40 4.49 15.75 -17.97
CA THR A 40 3.11 15.35 -17.66
C THR A 40 2.16 16.50 -17.98
N VAL A 41 1.25 16.27 -18.93
CA VAL A 41 0.24 17.24 -19.34
C VAL A 41 -1.12 16.74 -18.86
N ILE A 42 -1.75 17.49 -17.95
CA ILE A 42 -3.12 17.23 -17.49
C ILE A 42 -4.07 17.99 -18.40
N LEU A 43 -4.91 17.26 -19.13
CA LEU A 43 -5.76 17.84 -20.19
C LEU A 43 -6.96 18.62 -19.66
N GLN A 44 -7.48 18.26 -18.48
CA GLN A 44 -8.70 18.85 -17.89
C GLN A 44 -8.61 18.93 -16.37
N SER A 45 -9.46 19.77 -15.76
CA SER A 45 -9.69 19.76 -14.32
C SER A 45 -10.20 18.39 -13.87
N PHE A 46 -9.82 17.99 -12.65
CA PHE A 46 -10.23 16.72 -12.06
C PHE A 46 -10.75 16.94 -10.64
N ASP A 47 -11.56 16.00 -10.19
CA ASP A 47 -12.05 15.99 -8.81
C ASP A 47 -10.93 15.52 -7.86
N SER A 48 -10.44 16.43 -7.02
CA SER A 48 -9.41 16.14 -6.03
C SER A 48 -9.86 15.14 -4.97
N SER A 49 -11.18 14.99 -4.75
CA SER A 49 -11.71 14.02 -3.79
C SER A 49 -11.33 12.59 -4.18
N LYS A 50 -11.23 12.29 -5.49
CA LYS A 50 -10.80 10.98 -6.01
C LYS A 50 -9.36 10.62 -5.63
N LEU A 51 -8.54 11.62 -5.30
CA LEU A 51 -7.17 11.43 -4.77
C LEU A 51 -7.15 11.33 -3.24
N THR A 52 -7.99 12.11 -2.55
CA THR A 52 -7.92 12.29 -1.09
C THR A 52 -8.86 11.41 -0.28
N HIS A 53 -9.75 10.65 -0.91
CA HIS A 53 -10.73 9.78 -0.22
C HIS A 53 -10.11 8.57 0.53
N GLY A 54 -8.78 8.43 0.51
CA GLY A 54 -8.07 7.33 1.16
C GLY A 54 -8.08 6.04 0.34
N ALA A 55 -7.33 5.06 0.84
CA ALA A 55 -7.23 3.73 0.25
C ALA A 55 -8.41 2.83 0.68
N SER A 56 -8.72 1.81 -0.12
CA SER A 56 -9.74 0.84 0.25
C SER A 56 -9.30 0.04 1.48
N GLY A 57 -10.25 -0.45 2.29
CA GLY A 57 -9.92 -1.25 3.48
C GLY A 57 -9.07 -2.49 3.16
N GLN A 58 -9.29 -3.12 2.00
CA GLN A 58 -8.47 -4.22 1.52
C GLN A 58 -7.03 -3.78 1.23
N LEU A 59 -6.83 -2.64 0.57
CA LEU A 59 -5.50 -2.12 0.28
C LEU A 59 -4.78 -1.68 1.56
N CYS A 60 -5.49 -1.05 2.50
CA CYS A 60 -4.94 -0.73 3.82
C CYS A 60 -4.50 -1.99 4.56
N ARG A 61 -5.28 -3.07 4.51
CA ARG A 61 -4.91 -4.36 5.09
C ARG A 61 -3.62 -4.91 4.48
N GLU A 62 -3.51 -4.90 3.16
CA GLU A 62 -2.31 -5.35 2.45
C GLU A 62 -1.06 -4.55 2.87
N TYR A 63 -1.18 -3.22 3.01
CA TYR A 63 -0.08 -2.40 3.52
C TYR A 63 0.27 -2.72 4.97
N ARG A 64 -0.71 -2.90 5.86
CA ARG A 64 -0.48 -3.32 7.25
C ARG A 64 0.28 -4.65 7.31
N GLU A 65 -0.10 -5.61 6.48
CA GLU A 65 0.56 -6.91 6.40
C GLU A 65 2.01 -6.80 5.93
N ILE A 66 2.30 -5.93 4.96
CA ILE A 66 3.68 -5.67 4.50
C ILE A 66 4.54 -5.08 5.61
N GLU A 67 4.02 -4.15 6.41
CA GLU A 67 4.77 -3.57 7.54
C GLU A 67 5.09 -4.62 8.61
N ILE A 68 4.13 -5.51 8.94
CA ILE A 68 4.38 -6.63 9.87
C ILE A 68 5.44 -7.57 9.30
N LEU A 69 5.37 -7.90 8.00
CA LEU A 69 6.36 -8.76 7.35
C LEU A 69 7.76 -8.13 7.31
N ASN A 70 7.84 -6.80 7.20
CA ASN A 70 9.10 -6.07 7.25
C ASN A 70 9.76 -6.23 8.63
N ASP A 71 9.00 -6.04 9.72
CA ASP A 71 9.49 -6.25 11.09
C ASP A 71 9.92 -7.70 11.34
N ILE A 72 9.16 -8.67 10.86
CA ILE A 72 9.55 -10.09 10.91
C ILE A 72 10.89 -10.31 10.22
N THR A 73 11.05 -9.73 9.03
CA THR A 73 12.27 -9.85 8.22
C THR A 73 13.46 -9.21 8.94
N GLN A 74 13.27 -8.04 9.54
CA GLN A 74 14.28 -7.36 10.35
C GLN A 74 14.69 -8.22 11.56
N LEU A 75 13.72 -8.74 12.33
CA LEU A 75 14.01 -9.56 13.51
C LEU A 75 14.73 -10.87 13.15
N ARG A 76 14.42 -11.47 12.00
CA ARG A 76 15.14 -12.64 11.48
C ARG A 76 16.58 -12.29 11.13
N PHE A 77 16.79 -11.18 10.44
CA PHE A 77 18.13 -10.69 10.11
C PHE A 77 18.97 -10.41 11.36
N GLU A 78 18.37 -9.82 12.39
CA GLU A 78 19.03 -9.52 13.66
C GLU A 78 19.20 -10.75 14.57
N GLY A 79 18.69 -11.93 14.20
CA GLY A 79 18.73 -13.14 15.01
C GLY A 79 17.85 -13.08 16.27
N LYS A 80 16.89 -12.15 16.34
CA LYS A 80 15.99 -11.92 17.48
C LYS A 80 14.61 -12.58 17.31
N HIS A 81 14.37 -13.17 16.14
CA HIS A 81 13.12 -13.85 15.82
C HIS A 81 13.14 -15.30 16.32
N PRO A 82 12.20 -15.73 17.19
CA PRO A 82 12.16 -17.11 17.68
C PRO A 82 11.97 -18.12 16.54
N ALA A 83 12.61 -19.29 16.64
CA ALA A 83 12.51 -20.33 15.61
C ALA A 83 11.11 -20.97 15.56
N GLU A 84 10.39 -20.92 16.68
CA GLU A 84 9.04 -21.48 16.86
C GLU A 84 7.97 -20.69 16.09
N VAL A 85 8.23 -19.43 15.75
CA VAL A 85 7.30 -18.54 15.05
C VAL A 85 7.46 -18.71 13.53
N SER A 86 6.94 -19.79 12.98
CA SER A 86 7.09 -20.08 11.54
C SER A 86 5.76 -20.43 10.88
N GLY A 87 5.52 -19.90 9.69
CA GLY A 87 4.30 -20.14 8.90
C GLY A 87 4.62 -20.46 7.45
N SER A 88 3.87 -21.39 6.86
CA SER A 88 4.02 -21.78 5.45
C SER A 88 3.40 -20.77 4.47
N THR A 89 2.47 -19.95 4.95
CA THR A 89 1.84 -18.87 4.19
C THR A 89 2.01 -17.55 4.92
N ARG A 90 1.84 -16.44 4.19
CA ARG A 90 1.86 -15.09 4.77
C ARG A 90 0.93 -14.97 5.98
N ASN A 91 -0.32 -15.37 5.83
CA ASN A 91 -1.33 -15.18 6.86
C ASN A 91 -0.97 -15.98 8.13
N VAL A 92 -0.60 -17.25 7.98
CA VAL A 92 -0.19 -18.10 9.12
C VAL A 92 1.04 -17.54 9.82
N LEU A 93 2.02 -17.03 9.07
CA LEU A 93 3.21 -16.41 9.64
C LEU A 93 2.86 -15.16 10.45
N ILE A 94 1.99 -14.29 9.93
CA ILE A 94 1.52 -13.09 10.62
C ILE A 94 0.72 -13.47 11.88
N GLU A 95 -0.17 -14.46 11.80
CA GLU A 95 -0.94 -14.95 12.95
C GLU A 95 -0.02 -15.41 14.09
N TYR A 96 0.96 -16.26 13.80
CA TYR A 96 1.90 -16.74 14.81
C TYR A 96 2.81 -15.64 15.35
N PHE A 97 3.23 -14.72 14.48
CA PHE A 97 4.02 -13.57 14.90
C PHE A 97 3.25 -12.67 15.87
N LEU A 98 1.99 -12.37 15.58
CA LEU A 98 1.14 -11.56 16.46
C LEU A 98 0.75 -12.32 17.75
N ALA A 99 0.59 -13.64 17.68
CA ALA A 99 0.40 -14.45 18.89
C ALA A 99 1.61 -14.38 19.84
N TRP A 100 2.83 -14.29 19.29
CA TRP A 100 4.06 -14.13 20.07
C TRP A 100 4.31 -12.68 20.52
N LYS A 101 4.12 -11.68 19.65
CA LYS A 101 4.36 -10.26 19.98
C LYS A 101 3.26 -9.63 20.84
N GLY A 102 2.01 -10.06 20.65
CA GLY A 102 0.81 -9.40 21.16
C GLY A 102 -0.14 -9.03 20.03
N SER A 103 -1.44 -9.25 20.24
CA SER A 103 -2.49 -8.94 19.25
C SER A 103 -2.70 -7.43 19.05
N ASP A 104 -2.21 -6.61 19.97
CA ASP A 104 -2.20 -5.15 19.95
C ASP A 104 -0.88 -4.57 19.40
N TYR A 105 0.05 -5.42 18.97
CA TYR A 105 1.30 -4.99 18.34
C TYR A 105 1.01 -4.07 17.17
N ILE A 106 1.75 -2.96 17.07
CA ILE A 106 1.71 -2.03 15.94
C ILE A 106 3.17 -1.75 15.53
N PRO A 107 3.56 -2.00 14.26
CA PRO A 107 4.91 -1.69 13.77
C PRO A 107 5.30 -0.24 14.03
N THR A 108 6.55 0.02 14.42
CA THR A 108 7.01 1.37 14.81
C THR A 108 7.01 2.37 13.66
N HIS A 109 7.22 1.89 12.43
CA HIS A 109 7.36 2.71 11.23
C HIS A 109 6.06 2.87 10.44
N ILE A 110 4.94 2.32 10.93
CA ILE A 110 3.69 2.36 10.20
C ILE A 110 3.16 3.80 10.07
N HIS A 111 2.68 4.16 8.89
CA HIS A 111 2.05 5.45 8.65
C HIS A 111 0.75 5.59 9.46
N ASP A 112 0.45 6.79 9.99
CA ASP A 112 -0.71 7.01 10.87
C ASP A 112 -2.05 6.60 10.24
N ALA A 113 -2.21 6.82 8.93
CA ALA A 113 -3.40 6.39 8.19
C ALA A 113 -3.62 4.87 8.13
N LEU A 114 -2.58 4.07 8.41
CA LEU A 114 -2.62 2.60 8.41
C LEU A 114 -2.68 2.02 9.82
N ARG A 115 -2.59 2.83 10.88
CA ARG A 115 -2.67 2.34 12.25
C ARG A 115 -4.07 1.79 12.54
N TRP A 116 -4.12 0.66 13.22
CA TRP A 116 -5.37 0.10 13.74
C TRP A 116 -5.62 0.56 15.16
N THR A 117 -6.89 0.55 15.56
CA THR A 117 -7.35 0.98 16.89
C THR A 117 -8.39 -0.01 17.41
N ALA A 118 -8.82 0.15 18.66
CA ALA A 118 -9.93 -0.67 19.17
C ALA A 118 -11.23 -0.56 18.35
N LYS A 119 -11.43 0.56 17.64
CA LYS A 119 -12.61 0.79 16.78
C LYS A 119 -12.43 0.21 15.37
N ASP A 120 -11.19 0.09 14.90
CA ASP A 120 -10.82 -0.55 13.64
C ASP A 120 -9.67 -1.53 13.91
N PRO A 121 -9.95 -2.70 14.50
CA PRO A 121 -8.91 -3.65 14.87
C PRO A 121 -8.34 -4.34 13.64
N TYR A 122 -7.05 -4.66 13.67
CA TYR A 122 -6.45 -5.52 12.66
C TYR A 122 -7.03 -6.93 12.76
N LYS A 123 -7.44 -7.48 11.62
CA LYS A 123 -8.00 -8.83 11.49
C LYS A 123 -7.18 -9.58 10.45
N VAL A 124 -6.57 -10.69 10.89
CA VAL A 124 -5.91 -11.62 9.97
C VAL A 124 -6.95 -12.43 9.20
#